data_AF-X6LKE4-F1
#
_entry.id   AF-X6LKE4-F1
#
_cell.length_a   1.000
_cell.length_b   1.000
_cell.length_c   1.000
_cell.angle_alpha   90.00
_cell.angle_beta   90.00
_cell.angle_gamma   90.00
#
_symmetry.space_group_name_H-M   'P 1'
#
loop_
_entity.id
_entity.type
_entity.pdbx_description
1 polymer ?
#
loop_
_entity_poly.entity_id
_entity_poly.type
_entity_poly.pdbx_seq_one_letter_code
_entity_poly.pdbx_strand_id
1 'polypeptide(L)'
;SCGGGYGKKGNGNDGQGGETYGEETLLKQIHFGSGDGSIFYYPGGTSDEIIELIIEQQLINHELVQSNGGTGMYGGNGGSGGPILIELQCQSQFHANELKQTFGTITCVEGNQKYNKGGDGRITIYGIELSSDDILKIDPKPFNKLHK
;
A
#
# COMPACT_ATOMS: atom_id res chain seq x y z
N SER A 1 -7.43 -12.55 -16.19
CA SER A 1 -7.56 -12.94 -14.77
C SER A 1 -6.75 -11.94 -13.96
N CYS A 2 -7.39 -10.89 -13.45
CA CYS A 2 -6.72 -9.81 -12.71
C CYS A 2 -6.99 -9.99 -11.22
N GLY A 3 -6.13 -10.74 -10.53
CA GLY A 3 -6.07 -10.74 -9.06
C GLY A 3 -5.25 -9.54 -8.61
N GLY A 4 -5.90 -8.60 -7.90
CA GLY A 4 -5.25 -7.46 -7.25
C GLY A 4 -4.43 -7.89 -6.03
N GLY A 5 -3.53 -7.03 -5.55
CA GLY A 5 -2.75 -7.33 -4.34
C GLY A 5 -3.62 -7.36 -3.10
N TYR A 6 -3.65 -8.53 -2.48
CA TYR A 6 -4.20 -8.70 -1.15
C TYR A 6 -3.15 -8.18 -0.16
N GLY A 7 -3.51 -7.19 0.67
CA GLY A 7 -2.68 -6.86 1.84
C GLY A 7 -2.48 -8.13 2.67
N LYS A 8 -1.30 -8.31 3.26
CA LYS A 8 -0.94 -9.58 3.92
C LYS A 8 -1.14 -9.48 5.43
N LYS A 9 -1.62 -10.55 6.07
CA LYS A 9 -1.70 -10.60 7.54
C LYS A 9 -0.29 -10.59 8.13
N GLY A 10 -0.10 -9.81 9.20
CA GLY A 10 1.12 -9.88 9.99
C GLY A 10 1.27 -11.21 10.73
N ASN A 11 2.51 -11.57 11.06
CA ASN A 11 2.84 -12.75 11.84
C ASN A 11 2.85 -12.39 13.34
N GLY A 12 2.02 -13.07 14.15
CA GLY A 12 2.00 -12.93 15.60
C GLY A 12 1.06 -13.94 16.25
N ASN A 13 1.38 -14.39 17.47
CA ASN A 13 0.49 -15.21 18.28
C ASN A 13 -0.59 -14.32 18.93
N ASP A 14 -1.80 -14.85 19.15
CA ASP A 14 -2.85 -14.22 19.96
C ASP A 14 -3.15 -12.74 19.67
N GLY A 15 -3.41 -12.40 18.40
CA GLY A 15 -3.87 -11.06 18.00
C GLY A 15 -2.78 -10.00 17.85
N GLN A 16 -1.50 -10.39 17.90
CA GLN A 16 -0.35 -9.46 17.79
C GLN A 16 -0.01 -9.03 16.35
N GLY A 17 -0.50 -9.74 15.34
CA GLY A 17 -0.31 -9.41 13.92
C GLY A 17 -1.54 -8.72 13.33
N GLY A 18 -1.34 -7.62 12.59
CA GLY A 18 -2.41 -6.84 11.97
C GLY A 18 -3.31 -7.68 11.04
N GLU A 19 -4.60 -7.39 11.02
CA GLU A 19 -5.59 -8.13 10.23
C GLU A 19 -5.50 -7.85 8.73
N THR A 20 -5.94 -8.82 7.92
CA THR A 20 -6.11 -8.64 6.47
C THR A 20 -7.51 -8.14 6.16
N TYR A 21 -7.64 -7.00 5.50
CA TYR A 21 -8.94 -6.56 4.96
C TYR A 21 -9.33 -7.37 3.71
N GLY A 22 -10.61 -7.74 3.52
CA GLY A 22 -11.02 -8.55 2.34
C GLY A 22 -10.92 -7.80 1.01
N GLU A 23 -11.17 -8.49 -0.11
CA GLU A 23 -11.38 -7.84 -1.42
C GLU A 23 -12.64 -6.97 -1.45
N GLU A 24 -13.65 -7.33 -0.65
CA GLU A 24 -14.95 -6.67 -0.62
C GLU A 24 -14.90 -5.25 -0.06
N THR A 25 -13.87 -4.94 0.74
CA THR A 25 -13.73 -3.62 1.33
C THR A 25 -13.08 -2.63 0.39
N LEU A 26 -12.22 -3.09 -0.54
CA LEU A 26 -11.46 -2.23 -1.47
C LEU A 26 -12.35 -1.32 -2.35
N LEU A 27 -13.57 -1.79 -2.67
CA LEU A 27 -14.56 -1.06 -3.47
C LEU A 27 -15.41 -0.07 -2.68
N LYS A 28 -15.43 -0.16 -1.34
CA LYS A 28 -16.30 0.66 -0.50
C LYS A 28 -15.54 1.57 0.45
N GLN A 29 -14.39 1.13 0.98
CA GLN A 29 -13.59 1.83 1.98
C GLN A 29 -12.12 1.35 1.95
N ILE A 30 -11.16 2.27 1.95
CA ILE A 30 -9.77 1.91 2.30
C ILE A 30 -9.75 1.72 3.82
N HIS A 31 -9.61 0.48 4.28
CA HIS A 31 -9.45 0.22 5.71
C HIS A 31 -7.99 0.43 6.11
N PHE A 32 -7.81 1.24 7.15
CA PHE A 32 -6.53 1.60 7.75
C PHE A 32 -5.94 0.40 8.45
N GLY A 33 -4.75 -0.04 8.01
CA GLY A 33 -4.00 -1.08 8.70
C GLY A 33 -3.27 -0.52 9.90
N SER A 34 -3.93 -0.44 11.06
CA SER A 34 -3.23 -0.34 12.34
C SER A 34 -3.04 -1.73 12.91
N GLY A 35 -1.79 -2.21 12.87
CA GLY A 35 -1.37 -3.33 13.70
C GLY A 35 -1.01 -2.80 15.08
N ASP A 36 -1.99 -2.58 15.95
CA ASP A 36 -1.79 -2.16 17.34
C ASP A 36 -1.22 -3.33 18.17
N GLY A 37 -0.05 -3.80 17.80
CA GLY A 37 0.68 -4.83 18.53
C GLY A 37 1.39 -4.21 19.72
N SER A 38 0.77 -4.23 20.90
CA SER A 38 1.45 -3.92 22.15
C SER A 38 2.19 -5.16 22.69
N ILE A 39 3.47 -4.99 23.03
CA ILE A 39 4.22 -5.94 23.86
C ILE A 39 4.52 -5.20 25.18
N PHE A 40 3.89 -5.63 26.28
CA PHE A 40 4.00 -5.01 27.60
C PHE A 40 3.62 -3.50 27.62
N TYR A 41 4.18 -2.71 28.55
CA TYR A 41 3.90 -1.27 28.78
C TYR A 41 4.25 -0.33 27.62
N TYR A 42 4.64 -0.86 26.45
CA TYR A 42 4.98 -0.04 25.29
C TYR A 42 3.82 -0.06 24.29
N PRO A 43 3.20 1.10 23.99
CA PRO A 43 2.19 1.17 22.96
C PRO A 43 2.77 0.70 21.63
N GLY A 44 2.01 -0.14 20.91
CA GLY A 44 2.33 -0.50 19.54
C GLY A 44 2.32 0.73 18.63
N GLY A 45 3.03 0.65 17.50
CA GLY A 45 3.01 1.73 16.52
C GLY A 45 1.64 1.82 15.85
N THR A 46 1.01 2.99 15.96
CA THR A 46 -0.20 3.33 15.21
C THR A 46 0.21 3.88 13.85
N SER A 47 -0.31 3.31 12.76
CA SER A 47 -0.15 3.88 11.42
C SER A 47 -1.49 3.86 10.70
N ASP A 48 -2.31 4.86 11.01
CA ASP A 48 -3.56 5.15 10.28
C ASP A 48 -3.33 6.03 9.03
N GLU A 49 -2.08 6.17 8.60
CA GLU A 49 -1.70 7.11 7.55
C GLU A 49 -1.86 6.50 6.16
N ILE A 50 -2.74 7.13 5.38
CA ILE A 50 -2.96 6.83 3.96
C ILE A 50 -2.15 7.82 3.13
N ILE A 51 -1.47 7.33 2.10
CA ILE A 51 -0.97 8.20 1.03
C ILE A 51 -2.01 8.18 -0.10
N GLU A 52 -2.70 9.30 -0.31
CA GLU A 52 -3.59 9.51 -1.46
C GLU A 52 -2.95 10.53 -2.41
N LEU A 53 -2.76 10.14 -3.66
CA LEU A 53 -2.21 10.97 -4.73
C LEU A 53 -3.24 11.10 -5.86
N ILE A 54 -3.76 12.30 -6.06
CA ILE A 54 -4.61 12.65 -7.20
C ILE A 54 -3.74 13.43 -8.20
N ILE A 55 -3.54 12.85 -9.38
CA ILE A 55 -2.64 13.38 -10.41
C ILE A 55 -3.47 13.83 -11.60
N GLU A 56 -3.57 15.14 -11.78
CA GLU A 56 -4.36 15.74 -12.85
C GLU A 56 -3.62 15.76 -14.20
N GLN A 57 -2.29 15.71 -14.19
CA GLN A 57 -1.46 15.87 -15.38
C GLN A 57 -0.50 14.69 -15.58
N GLN A 58 0.58 14.63 -14.80
CA GLN A 58 1.64 13.63 -14.98
C GLN A 58 2.28 13.25 -13.65
N LEU A 59 2.48 11.96 -13.46
CA LEU A 59 3.30 11.37 -12.42
C LEU A 59 4.70 11.11 -12.99
N ILE A 60 5.70 11.74 -12.37
CA ILE A 60 7.11 11.45 -12.62
C ILE A 60 7.73 11.03 -11.30
N ASN A 61 7.74 9.72 -11.05
CA ASN A 61 8.48 9.12 -9.94
C ASN A 61 9.72 8.41 -10.50
N HIS A 62 10.92 8.84 -10.11
CA HIS A 62 12.17 8.18 -10.49
C HIS A 62 12.76 7.30 -9.39
N GLU A 63 12.33 7.50 -8.14
CA GLU A 63 12.94 6.83 -6.99
C GLU A 63 11.86 6.10 -6.18
N LEU A 64 11.27 6.74 -5.17
CA LEU A 64 10.51 6.03 -4.16
C LEU A 64 9.26 6.80 -3.70
N VAL A 65 8.13 6.10 -3.68
CA VAL A 65 6.96 6.43 -2.87
C VAL A 65 6.80 5.29 -1.87
N GLN A 66 6.74 5.57 -0.58
CA GLN A 66 6.57 4.51 0.41
C GLN A 66 5.64 4.86 1.56
N SER A 67 4.84 3.88 1.97
CA SER A 67 4.10 3.85 3.24
C SER A 67 4.43 2.54 3.95
N ASN A 68 5.72 2.34 4.24
CA ASN A 68 6.22 1.10 4.84
C ASN A 68 6.02 1.11 6.36
N GLY A 69 5.84 -0.07 6.93
CA GLY A 69 5.69 -0.25 8.37
C GLY A 69 6.97 0.06 9.14
N GLY A 70 6.81 0.68 10.31
CA GLY A 70 7.92 0.99 11.22
C GLY A 70 8.63 -0.26 11.74
N THR A 71 9.94 -0.19 11.94
CA THR A 71 10.67 -1.24 12.64
C THR A 71 10.49 -1.07 14.15
N GLY A 72 9.89 -2.05 14.82
CA GLY A 72 9.76 -2.04 16.28
C GLY A 72 11.13 -2.02 16.97
N MET A 73 11.23 -1.41 18.15
CA MET A 73 12.43 -1.46 18.99
C MET A 73 12.35 -2.59 20.03
N TYR A 74 13.51 -3.15 20.42
CA TYR A 74 13.69 -4.07 21.56
C TYR A 74 12.72 -5.26 21.64
N GLY A 75 12.43 -5.92 20.51
CA GLY A 75 11.55 -7.08 20.46
C GLY A 75 10.05 -6.75 20.44
N GLY A 76 9.68 -5.47 20.30
CA GLY A 76 8.32 -5.04 19.94
C GLY A 76 7.98 -5.39 18.49
N ASN A 77 6.70 -5.45 18.14
CA ASN A 77 6.25 -5.91 16.81
C ASN A 77 6.63 -4.94 15.68
N GLY A 78 6.82 -5.47 14.47
CA GLY A 78 6.94 -4.65 13.26
C GLY A 78 5.60 -4.01 12.89
N GLY A 79 5.62 -2.74 12.50
CA GLY A 79 4.44 -2.03 12.03
C GLY A 79 3.96 -2.55 10.67
N SER A 80 2.70 -2.31 10.33
CA SER A 80 2.15 -2.64 9.02
C SER A 80 2.44 -1.54 8.00
N GLY A 81 2.53 -1.90 6.72
CA GLY A 81 2.53 -0.91 5.64
C GLY A 81 1.16 -0.23 5.53
N GLY A 82 1.16 1.09 5.36
CA GLY A 82 -0.06 1.88 5.14
C GLY A 82 -0.57 1.78 3.70
N PRO A 83 -1.85 2.04 3.44
CA PRO A 83 -2.38 1.98 2.09
C PRO A 83 -1.93 3.17 1.24
N ILE A 84 -1.72 2.93 -0.05
CA ILE A 84 -1.39 3.92 -1.07
C ILE A 84 -2.48 3.89 -2.16
N LEU A 85 -3.11 5.03 -2.39
CA LEU A 85 -4.06 5.25 -3.49
C LEU A 85 -3.47 6.26 -4.47
N ILE A 86 -3.42 5.90 -5.75
CA ILE A 86 -3.01 6.79 -6.83
C ILE A 86 -4.14 6.85 -7.84
N GLU A 87 -4.64 8.05 -8.14
CA GLU A 87 -5.68 8.31 -9.13
C GLU A 87 -5.15 9.25 -10.21
N LEU A 88 -5.03 8.75 -11.44
CA LEU A 88 -4.63 9.55 -12.61
C LEU A 88 -5.89 10.06 -13.31
N GLN A 89 -6.20 11.35 -13.16
CA GLN A 89 -7.37 11.97 -13.78
C GLN A 89 -7.11 12.42 -15.22
N CYS A 90 -5.84 12.52 -15.60
CA CYS A 90 -5.35 12.94 -16.90
C CYS A 90 -5.85 12.08 -18.07
N GLN A 91 -6.30 10.84 -17.85
CA GLN A 91 -6.85 9.97 -18.92
C GLN A 91 -8.35 10.13 -19.14
N SER A 92 -9.07 10.77 -18.22
CA SER A 92 -10.53 10.93 -18.29
C SER A 92 -10.98 12.15 -19.11
N GLN A 93 -10.06 13.09 -19.37
CA GLN A 93 -10.34 14.28 -20.16
C GLN A 93 -10.02 14.01 -21.64
N PHE A 94 -10.91 14.44 -22.53
CA PHE A 94 -10.98 14.16 -23.98
C PHE A 94 -9.71 14.41 -24.82
N HIS A 95 -8.63 14.90 -24.21
CA HIS A 95 -7.30 14.85 -24.77
C HIS A 95 -6.56 13.69 -24.12
N ALA A 96 -6.42 12.58 -24.85
CA ALA A 96 -5.52 11.50 -24.47
C ALA A 96 -4.18 12.15 -24.12
N ASN A 97 -3.85 12.23 -22.82
CA ASN A 97 -2.62 12.85 -22.39
C ASN A 97 -1.48 12.01 -22.96
N GLU A 98 -0.79 12.54 -23.98
CA GLU A 98 0.45 12.00 -24.53
C GLU A 98 1.56 11.92 -23.46
N LEU A 99 1.34 12.57 -22.31
CA LEU A 99 2.23 12.60 -21.17
C LEU A 99 2.38 11.19 -20.59
N LYS A 100 3.53 10.59 -20.90
CA LYS A 100 3.94 9.29 -20.36
C LYS A 100 4.12 9.38 -18.85
N GLN A 101 3.43 8.52 -18.13
CA GLN A 101 3.59 8.37 -16.69
C GLN A 101 4.89 7.59 -16.41
N THR A 102 5.66 8.02 -15.43
CA THR A 102 6.88 7.33 -15.00
C THR A 102 6.70 6.81 -13.58
N PHE A 103 6.68 5.49 -13.46
CA PHE A 103 6.62 4.80 -12.17
C PHE A 103 8.03 4.38 -11.76
N GLY A 104 8.48 4.92 -10.63
CA GLY A 104 9.60 4.45 -9.85
C GLY A 104 9.16 3.35 -8.88
N THR A 105 9.93 3.12 -7.84
CA THR A 105 9.56 2.16 -6.79
C THR A 105 8.39 2.69 -5.97
N ILE A 106 7.38 1.86 -5.74
CA ILE A 106 6.27 2.17 -4.84
C ILE A 106 6.11 1.02 -3.86
N THR A 107 6.24 1.29 -2.57
CA THR A 107 6.16 0.23 -1.56
C THR A 107 5.26 0.56 -0.39
N CYS A 108 4.49 -0.41 0.07
CA CYS A 108 3.89 -0.37 1.41
C CYS A 108 3.99 -1.73 2.09
N VAL A 109 5.21 -2.12 2.42
CA VAL A 109 5.51 -3.41 3.02
C VAL A 109 5.55 -3.35 4.54
N GLU A 110 5.42 -4.50 5.17
CA GLU A 110 5.58 -4.71 6.61
C GLU A 110 6.93 -4.19 7.15
N GLY A 111 6.94 -3.75 8.41
CA GLY A 111 8.13 -3.42 9.16
C GLY A 111 8.92 -4.66 9.56
N ASN A 112 10.24 -4.62 9.38
CA ASN A 112 11.07 -5.82 9.45
C ASN A 112 11.45 -6.20 10.89
N GLN A 113 10.85 -7.28 11.41
CA GLN A 113 11.42 -8.06 12.51
C GLN A 113 11.40 -9.56 12.20
N LYS A 114 12.34 -10.31 12.78
CA LYS A 114 12.50 -11.75 12.48
C LYS A 114 11.32 -12.63 12.90
N TYR A 115 10.52 -12.19 13.89
CA TYR A 115 9.53 -13.05 14.54
C TYR A 115 8.10 -12.51 14.47
N ASN A 116 7.90 -11.20 14.69
CA ASN A 116 6.57 -10.58 14.72
C ASN A 116 6.46 -9.47 13.66
N LYS A 117 6.13 -9.86 12.43
CA LYS A 117 6.05 -8.93 11.30
C LYS A 117 4.66 -8.31 11.20
N GLY A 118 4.62 -7.03 10.83
CA GLY A 118 3.36 -6.36 10.49
C GLY A 118 2.76 -6.93 9.21
N GLY A 119 1.62 -6.40 8.79
CA GLY A 119 1.06 -6.75 7.48
C GLY A 119 1.62 -5.88 6.37
N ASP A 120 1.65 -6.41 5.14
CA ASP A 120 1.83 -5.56 3.96
C ASP A 120 0.56 -4.73 3.74
N GLY A 121 0.74 -3.47 3.38
CA GLY A 121 -0.30 -2.53 3.00
C GLY A 121 -0.95 -2.89 1.68
N ARG A 122 -1.59 -1.90 1.04
CA ARG A 122 -2.21 -2.09 -0.27
C ARG A 122 -1.88 -0.93 -1.18
N ILE A 123 -1.73 -1.23 -2.45
CA ILE A 123 -1.50 -0.24 -3.49
C ILE A 123 -2.66 -0.33 -4.48
N THR A 124 -3.35 0.78 -4.68
CA THR A 124 -4.46 0.90 -5.62
C THR A 124 -4.12 2.00 -6.62
N ILE A 125 -4.17 1.69 -7.91
CA ILE A 125 -3.83 2.63 -8.98
C ILE A 125 -4.97 2.68 -9.99
N TYR A 126 -5.58 3.85 -10.13
CA TYR A 126 -6.66 4.14 -11.07
C TYR A 126 -6.21 5.07 -12.19
N GLY A 127 -6.92 5.01 -13.32
CA GLY A 127 -6.75 5.98 -14.42
C GLY A 127 -5.59 5.66 -15.37
N ILE A 128 -5.05 4.44 -15.32
CA ILE A 128 -4.07 3.94 -16.30
C ILE A 128 -4.05 2.40 -16.29
N GLU A 129 -3.70 1.79 -17.42
CA GLU A 129 -3.26 0.39 -17.47
C GLU A 129 -1.75 0.31 -17.28
N LEU A 130 -1.30 -0.36 -16.22
CA LEU A 130 0.13 -0.50 -15.94
C LEU A 130 0.79 -1.52 -16.87
N SER A 131 1.99 -1.20 -17.33
CA SER A 131 2.84 -2.17 -18.01
C SER A 131 3.34 -3.25 -17.04
N SER A 132 3.74 -4.41 -17.55
CA SER A 132 4.36 -5.45 -16.71
C SER A 132 5.64 -4.96 -16.03
N ASP A 133 6.43 -4.12 -16.71
CA ASP A 133 7.66 -3.55 -16.16
C ASP A 133 7.39 -2.56 -15.03
N ASP A 134 6.27 -1.82 -15.08
CA ASP A 134 5.88 -0.92 -13.99
C ASP A 134 5.34 -1.68 -12.79
N ILE A 135 4.58 -2.76 -13.02
CA ILE A 135 4.10 -3.65 -11.95
C ILE A 135 5.28 -4.25 -11.16
N LEU A 136 6.40 -4.56 -11.82
CA LEU A 136 7.59 -5.11 -11.15
C LEU A 136 8.27 -4.14 -10.17
N LYS A 137 7.96 -2.84 -10.23
CA LYS A 137 8.52 -1.82 -9.34
C LYS A 137 7.60 -1.53 -8.14
N ILE A 138 6.46 -2.18 -8.06
CA ILE A 138 5.39 -1.87 -7.11
C ILE A 138 5.16 -3.08 -6.20
N ASP A 139 5.33 -2.90 -4.89
CA ASP A 139 5.22 -3.97 -3.90
C ASP A 139 4.46 -3.53 -2.64
N PRO A 140 3.33 -4.15 -2.27
CA PRO A 140 2.72 -5.32 -2.89
C PRO A 140 2.12 -5.05 -4.27
N LYS A 141 1.89 -6.12 -5.03
CA LYS A 141 1.28 -6.07 -6.37
C LYS A 141 0.05 -5.13 -6.36
N PRO A 142 -0.04 -4.12 -7.24
CA PRO A 142 -1.14 -3.17 -7.15
C PRO A 142 -2.46 -3.78 -7.61
N PHE A 143 -3.57 -3.31 -7.04
CA PHE A 143 -4.86 -3.36 -7.70
C PHE A 143 -4.91 -2.23 -8.75
N ASN A 144 -5.01 -2.60 -10.04
CA ASN A 144 -4.98 -1.64 -11.13
C ASN A 144 -6.25 -1.71 -11.98
N LYS A 145 -6.89 -0.56 -12.20
CA LYS A 145 -8.06 -0.39 -13.07
C LYS A 145 -8.01 0.94 -13.80
N LEU A 146 -8.60 1.01 -14.99
CA LEU A 146 -8.75 2.28 -15.72
C LEU A 146 -9.73 3.24 -15.03
N HIS A 147 -10.73 2.71 -14.33
CA HIS A 147 -11.77 3.49 -13.67
C HIS A 147 -11.91 3.06 -12.20
N LYS A 148 -12.22 4.05 -11.36
CA LYS A 148 -12.52 3.88 -9.94
C LYS A 148 -13.82 3.13 -9.73
#